data_AF-A0A3P1CKI9-F1
#
_entry.id   AF-A0A3P1CKI9-F1
#
_cell.length_a   1.000
_cell.length_b   1.000
_cell.length_c   1.000
_cell.angle_alpha   90.00
_cell.angle_beta   90.00
_cell.angle_gamma   90.00
#
_symmetry.space_group_name_H-M   'P 1'
#
loop_
_entity.id
_entity.type
_entity.pdbx_description
1 polymer ?
#
loop_
_entity_poly.entity_id
_entity_poly.type
_entity_poly.pdbx_seq_one_letter_code
_entity_poly.pdbx_strand_id
1 'polypeptide(L)' 'MKTAQLRTLTRWIHLLGAAAIGIYVYAPWHTIRWFTLLMQILVIPALSLTGLWLWKGHLLRRKKDTRSFPVHTFHS' A
#
# COMPACT_ATOMS: atom_id res chain seq x y z
N MET A 1 -19.72 -6.09 3.64
CA MET A 1 -19.33 -4.66 3.64
C MET A 1 -18.03 -4.35 4.39
N LYS A 2 -17.54 -5.18 5.33
CA LYS A 2 -16.35 -4.90 6.15
C LYS A 2 -15.00 -4.96 5.40
N THR A 3 -14.87 -5.84 4.41
CA THR A 3 -13.60 -6.08 3.69
C THR A 3 -13.21 -4.97 2.71
N ALA A 4 -14.19 -4.29 2.10
CA ALA A 4 -13.94 -3.17 1.21
C ALA A 4 -13.39 -1.95 1.97
N GLN A 5 -13.94 -1.66 3.16
CA GLN A 5 -13.52 -0.56 4.03
C GLN A 5 -12.08 -0.75 4.55
N LEU A 6 -11.73 -1.97 4.97
CA LEU A 6 -10.37 -2.30 5.42
C LEU A 6 -9.32 -2.07 4.32
N ARG A 7 -9.61 -2.41 3.06
CA ARG A 7 -8.71 -2.18 1.93
C ARG A 7 -8.48 -0.69 1.64
N THR A 8 -9.54 0.11 1.76
CA THR A 8 -9.46 1.57 1.62
C THR A 8 -8.63 2.17 2.76
N LEU A 9 -8.89 1.75 4.00
CA LEU A 9 -8.13 2.19 5.17
C LEU A 9 -6.63 1.87 5.06
N THR A 10 -6.26 0.64 4.68
CA THR A 10 -4.85 0.28 4.48
C THR A 10 -4.19 1.13 3.40
N ARG A 11 -4.90 1.45 2.30
CA ARG A 11 -4.37 2.31 1.23
C ARG A 11 -4.12 3.74 1.72
N TRP A 12 -5.05 4.31 2.49
CA TRP A 12 -4.90 5.65 3.06
C TRP A 12 -3.77 5.72 4.09
N ILE A 13 -3.67 4.75 4.99
CA ILE A 13 -2.56 4.67 5.97
C ILE A 13 -1.22 4.59 5.24
N HIS A 14 -1.14 3.80 4.17
CA HIS A 14 0.10 3.67 3.38
C HIS A 14 0.47 4.97 2.66
N LEU A 15 -0.51 5.66 2.06
CA LEU A 15 -0.28 6.96 1.43
C LEU A 15 0.14 8.03 2.44
N LEU A 16 -0.51 8.07 3.61
CA LEU A 16 -0.17 8.99 4.70
C LEU A 16 1.23 8.72 5.24
N GLY A 17 1.60 7.46 5.44
CA GLY A 17 2.95 7.12 5.90
C GLY A 17 4.02 7.43 4.83
N ALA A 18 3.75 7.17 3.54
CA ALA A 18 4.68 7.52 2.48
C ALA A 18 4.89 9.04 2.38
N ALA A 19 3.82 9.83 2.53
CA ALA A 19 3.90 11.28 2.64
C ALA A 19 4.69 11.72 3.87
N ALA A 20 4.50 11.07 5.03
CA ALA A 20 5.26 11.36 6.24
C ALA A 20 6.76 11.08 6.08
N ILE A 21 7.14 10.02 5.37
CA ILE A 21 8.55 9.78 5.00
C ILE A 21 9.05 10.88 4.06
N GLY A 22 8.28 11.26 3.04
CA GLY A 22 8.68 12.34 2.12
C GLY A 22 8.95 13.65 2.86
N ILE A 23 8.08 14.00 3.82
CA ILE A 23 8.26 15.16 4.70
C ILE A 23 9.50 14.97 5.59
N TYR A 24 9.72 13.79 6.16
CA TYR A 24 10.90 13.48 6.97
C TYR A 24 12.21 13.68 6.20
N VAL A 25 12.25 13.22 4.95
CA VAL A 25 13.45 13.31 4.09
C VAL A 25 13.74 14.75 3.70
N TYR A 26 12.71 15.55 3.44
CA TYR A 26 12.88 16.96 3.02
C TYR A 26 12.99 17.95 4.19
N ALA A 27 12.50 17.61 5.38
CA ALA A 27 12.64 18.45 6.55
C ALA A 27 13.99 18.20 7.24
N PRO A 28 14.68 19.22 7.78
CA PRO A 28 15.93 19.07 8.53
C PRO A 28 15.69 18.48 9.94
N TRP A 29 14.66 17.65 10.11
CA TRP A 29 14.25 17.04 11.38
C TRP A 29 15.11 15.84 11.79
N HIS A 30 16.04 15.42 10.93
CA HIS A 30 17.07 14.41 11.23
C HIS A 30 18.00 14.81 12.40
N THR A 31 18.05 16.10 12.74
CA THR A 31 18.79 16.63 13.89
C THR A 31 18.16 16.24 15.23
N ILE A 32 16.88 15.85 15.25
CA ILE A 32 16.17 15.45 16.46
C ILE A 32 16.24 13.93 16.60
N ARG A 33 17.14 13.46 17.47
CA ARG A 33 17.42 12.01 17.65
C ARG A 33 16.16 11.19 18.01
N TRP A 34 15.23 11.73 18.79
CA TRP A 34 13.99 11.02 19.14
C TRP A 34 13.05 10.87 17.95
N PHE A 35 13.06 11.82 17.04
CA PHE A 35 12.24 11.78 15.84
C PHE A 35 12.76 10.76 14.83
N THR A 36 14.09 10.65 14.70
CA THR A 36 14.75 9.59 13.92
C THR A 36 14.37 8.19 14.44
N LEU A 37 14.39 7.99 15.76
CA LEU A 37 13.98 6.71 16.37
C LEU A 37 12.49 6.41 16.16
N LEU A 38 11.62 7.41 16.28
CA LEU A 38 10.19 7.29 15.99
C LEU A 38 9.97 6.81 14.56
N MET A 39 10.66 7.42 13.60
CA MET A 39 10.53 7.05 12.19
C MET A 39 11.02 5.63 11.91
N GLN A 40 12.14 5.23 12.50
CA GLN A 40 12.70 3.89 12.32
C GLN A 40 11.88 2.78 12.98
N ILE A 41 11.32 3.03 14.18
CA ILE A 41 10.64 2.00 14.98
C ILE A 41 9.13 1.95 14.72
N LEU A 42 8.50 3.06 14.33
CA LEU A 42 7.06 3.09 14.04
C LEU A 42 6.79 3.22 12.56
N VAL A 43 7.33 4.26 11.92
CA VAL A 43 6.88 4.66 10.57
C VAL A 43 7.36 3.66 9.51
N ILE A 44 8.65 3.31 9.51
CA ILE A 44 9.23 2.33 8.58
C ILE A 44 8.54 0.95 8.69
N PRO A 45 8.40 0.33 9.87
CA PRO A 45 7.76 -0.98 9.98
C PRO A 45 6.25 -0.92 9.72
N ALA A 46 5.54 0.13 10.12
CA ALA A 46 4.12 0.29 9.79
C ALA A 46 3.90 0.43 8.27
N LEU A 47 4.77 1.18 7.58
CA LEU A 47 4.73 1.30 6.12
C LEU A 47 5.08 0.01 5.41
N SER A 48 6.05 -0.72 5.95
CA SER A 48 6.44 -2.04 5.43
C SER A 48 5.30 -3.04 5.58
N LEU A 49 4.63 -3.10 6.74
CA LEU A 49 3.48 -3.97 6.98
C LEU A 49 2.31 -3.63 6.04
N THR A 50 1.97 -2.35 5.91
CA THR A 50 0.88 -1.89 5.04
C THR A 50 1.19 -2.10 3.56
N GLY A 51 2.44 -1.90 3.14
CA GLY A 51 2.92 -2.18 1.79
C GLY A 51 2.87 -3.67 1.45
N LEU A 52 3.34 -4.53 2.35
CA LEU A 52 3.25 -5.99 2.20
C LEU A 52 1.79 -6.47 2.15
N TRP A 53 0.91 -5.88 2.96
CA TRP A 53 -0.52 -6.19 2.95
C TRP A 53 -1.17 -5.80 1.61
N LEU A 54 -0.83 -4.63 1.07
CA LEU A 54 -1.29 -4.16 -0.24
C LEU A 54 -0.76 -5.05 -1.38
N TRP A 55 0.51 -5.50 -1.30
CA TRP A 55 1.10 -6.42 -2.27
C TRP A 55 0.35 -7.76 -2.29
N LYS A 56 0.11 -8.39 -1.13
CA LYS A 56 -0.68 -9.64 -1.06
C LYS A 56 -2.06 -9.50 -1.69
N GLY A 57 -2.74 -8.37 -1.47
CA GLY A 57 -4.02 -8.07 -2.10
C GLY A 57 -3.96 -7.97 -3.63
N HIS A 58 -2.88 -7.41 -4.18
CA HIS A 58 -2.66 -7.35 -5.62
C HIS A 58 -2.38 -8.74 -6.23
N LEU A 59 -1.57 -9.57 -5.54
CA LEU A 59 -1.21 -10.91 -6.01
C LEU A 59 -2.44 -11.84 -6.15
N LEU A 60 -3.41 -11.71 -5.23
CA LEU A 60 -4.68 -12.44 -5.27
C LEU A 60 -5.60 -11.99 -6.41
N ARG A 61 -5.53 -10.71 -6.80
CA ARG A 61 -6.32 -10.15 -7.90
C ARG A 61 -5.75 -10.52 -9.27
N ARG A 62 -4.44 -10.67 -9.38
CA ARG A 62 -3.77 -11.15 -10.60
C ARG A 62 -4.12 -12.58 -11.00
N LYS A 63 -4.49 -13.46 -10.05
CA LYS A 63 -4.90 -14.84 -10.36
C LYS A 63 -6.30 -14.97 -10.95
N LYS A 64 -7.12 -13.90 -10.96
CA LYS A 64 -8.50 -13.95 -11.50
C LYS A 64 -8.62 -13.37 -12.91
N ASP A 65 -7.56 -12.78 -13.46
CA ASP A 65 -7.56 -12.17 -14.79
C ASP A 65 -7.11 -13.17 -15.87
N THR A 66 -7.82 -14.30 -15.95
CA THR A 66 -7.63 -15.30 -17.02
C THR A 66 -8.96 -15.90 -17.47
N ARG A 67 -10.06 -15.16 -17.29
CA ARG A 67 -11.39 -15.61 -17.74
C ARG A 67 -12.21 -14.44 -18.25
N SER A 68 -11.92 -14.00 -19.47
CA SER A 68 -12.91 -13.47 -20.41
C SER A 68 -12.23 -13.34 -21.77
N PHE A 69 -12.03 -14.48 -22.44
CA PHE A 69 -11.96 -14.49 -23.90
C PHE A 69 -13.39 -14.32 -24.40
N PRO A 70 -13.77 -13.21 -25.03
CA PRO A 70 -14.95 -13.21 -25.88
C PRO A 70 -14.55 -13.95 -27.17
N VAL A 71 -14.81 -15.27 -27.21
CA VAL A 71 -14.84 -15.99 -28.49
C VAL A 71 -16.08 -15.47 -29.22
N HIS A 72 -15.88 -14.49 -30.11
CA HIS A 72 -16.88 -14.16 -31.11
C HIS A 72 -16.97 -15.34 -32.09
N THR A 73 -17.85 -16.29 -31.79
CA THR A 73 -18.33 -17.24 -32.79
C THR A 73 -19.15 -16.47 -33.82
N PHE A 74 -18.51 -16.06 -34.91
CA PHE A 74 -19.22 -15.65 -36.13
C PHE A 74 -19.64 -16.93 -36.86
N HIS A 75 -20.95 -17.18 -36.83
CA HIS A 75 -21.60 -18.16 -37.70
C HIS A 75 -22.26 -17.36 -38.82
N SER A 76 -21.77 -17.49 -40.05
CA SER A 76 -22.39 -17.05 -41.30
C SER A 76 -21.80 -17.85 -42.45
#